data_AF-A0A258ZDW1-F1
#
_entry.id   AF-A0A258ZDW1-F1
#
_cell.length_a   1.000
_cell.length_b   1.000
_cell.length_c   1.000
_cell.angle_alpha   90.00
_cell.angle_beta   90.00
_cell.angle_gamma   90.00
#
_symmetry.space_group_name_H-M   'P 1'
#
loop_
_entity.id
_entity.type
_entity.pdbx_description
1 polymer ?
#
loop_
_entity_poly.entity_id
_entity_poly.type
_entity_poly.pdbx_seq_one_letter_code
_entity_poly.pdbx_strand_id
1 'polypeptide(L)'
;MASKSSILQTEQELDEPKSEIFRGLIRYERQSPVRQISYYISGNILESHYYTELFYTLRTAVETDIIYLHLNTSGGDFDTGLQIINNMQASSANVVTVLEARAYSMGAFIFLAGDEFIVHDNCQLLFHIYSGSFAGRGNEQQAEVLAVSNWFEKFMTRTCQPFLTAAEIKDVLKGSDVWMDSDEIRRRLERIRRAQTKLMNKAGQKAIEKKDEA
;
A
#
# COMPACT_ATOMS: atom_id res chain seq x y z
N MET A 1 -42.74 -89.16 23.12
CA MET A 1 -43.04 -87.76 23.48
C MET A 1 -41.72 -87.02 23.59
N ALA A 2 -41.33 -86.29 22.54
CA ALA A 2 -40.04 -85.60 22.47
C ALA A 2 -40.20 -84.14 22.90
N SER A 3 -39.30 -83.72 23.78
CA SER A 3 -39.18 -82.40 24.41
C SER A 3 -38.94 -81.29 23.39
N LYS A 4 -39.71 -80.19 23.47
CA LYS A 4 -39.42 -78.94 22.74
C LYS A 4 -38.44 -78.11 23.56
N SER A 5 -37.17 -78.14 23.14
CA SER A 5 -36.13 -77.23 23.58
C SER A 5 -36.34 -75.85 22.94
N SER A 6 -36.63 -74.86 23.78
CA SER A 6 -36.54 -73.42 23.49
C SER A 6 -35.08 -73.00 23.63
N ILE A 7 -34.46 -72.51 22.55
CA ILE A 7 -33.30 -71.62 22.65
C ILE A 7 -33.42 -70.55 21.55
N LEU A 8 -33.30 -69.31 22.01
CA LEU A 8 -33.48 -68.02 21.36
C LEU A 8 -32.77 -67.89 20.00
N GLN A 9 -33.51 -67.38 19.01
CA GLN A 9 -32.92 -66.64 17.91
C GLN A 9 -32.60 -65.23 18.41
N THR A 10 -31.32 -64.94 18.61
CA THR A 10 -30.84 -63.57 18.81
C THR A 10 -30.90 -62.86 17.47
N GLU A 11 -31.93 -62.06 17.25
CA GLU A 11 -31.95 -61.11 16.13
C GLU A 11 -30.88 -60.04 16.42
N GLN A 12 -29.69 -60.21 15.82
CA GLN A 12 -28.77 -59.10 15.65
C GLN A 12 -29.38 -58.19 14.58
N GLU A 13 -30.08 -57.15 15.02
CA GLU A 13 -30.34 -55.96 14.19
C GLU A 13 -28.97 -55.43 13.75
N LEU A 14 -28.64 -55.66 12.48
CA LEU A 14 -27.57 -54.97 11.78
C LEU A 14 -27.99 -53.51 11.71
N ASP A 15 -27.43 -52.70 12.61
CA ASP A 15 -27.59 -51.24 12.66
C ASP A 15 -27.11 -50.67 11.31
N GLU A 16 -28.05 -50.47 10.38
CA GLU A 16 -27.76 -49.81 9.10
C GLU A 16 -27.14 -48.45 9.41
N PRO A 17 -26.06 -48.05 8.72
CA PRO A 17 -25.44 -46.75 8.97
C PRO A 17 -26.47 -45.67 8.68
N LYS A 18 -27.02 -45.07 9.75
CA LYS A 18 -27.97 -43.96 9.67
C LYS A 18 -27.34 -42.91 8.79
N SER A 19 -27.90 -42.73 7.58
CA SER A 19 -27.44 -41.71 6.67
C SER A 19 -27.54 -40.38 7.40
N GLU A 20 -26.41 -39.67 7.53
CA GLU A 20 -26.42 -38.36 8.16
C GLU A 20 -27.29 -37.43 7.32
N ILE A 21 -28.53 -37.20 7.78
CA ILE A 21 -29.47 -36.31 7.12
C ILE A 21 -28.92 -34.89 7.23
N PHE A 22 -28.46 -34.33 6.13
CA PHE A 22 -28.03 -32.95 6.05
C PHE A 22 -29.17 -32.01 6.50
N ARG A 23 -28.98 -31.32 7.63
CA ARG A 23 -29.99 -30.44 8.24
C ARG A 23 -29.86 -28.97 7.86
N GLY A 24 -29.06 -28.67 6.84
CA GLY A 24 -28.71 -27.30 6.48
C GLY A 24 -27.46 -26.81 7.21
N LEU A 25 -27.02 -25.60 6.84
CA LEU A 25 -25.82 -24.97 7.37
C LEU A 25 -26.16 -24.10 8.59
N ILE A 26 -25.26 -24.09 9.57
CA ILE A 26 -25.29 -23.13 10.68
C ILE A 26 -24.59 -21.85 10.20
N ARG A 27 -25.28 -20.71 10.27
CA ARG A 27 -24.67 -19.40 9.97
C ARG A 27 -23.81 -18.97 11.16
N TYR A 28 -22.52 -18.77 10.90
CA TYR A 28 -21.61 -18.06 11.80
C TYR A 28 -21.34 -16.68 11.20
N GLU A 29 -21.56 -15.62 11.97
CA GLU A 29 -21.37 -14.23 11.53
C GLU A 29 -20.44 -13.52 12.49
N ARG A 30 -19.50 -12.75 11.94
CA ARG A 30 -18.64 -11.83 12.67
C ARG A 30 -18.78 -10.45 12.04
N GLN A 31 -19.06 -9.45 12.86
CA GLN A 31 -19.08 -8.06 12.44
C GLN A 31 -17.81 -7.37 12.93
N SER A 32 -17.18 -6.61 12.04
CA SER A 32 -16.02 -5.76 12.37
C SER A 32 -16.35 -4.33 11.94
N PRO A 33 -16.13 -3.32 12.78
CA PRO A 33 -16.36 -1.93 12.39
C PRO A 33 -15.32 -1.49 11.36
N VAL A 34 -15.76 -0.73 10.35
CA VAL A 34 -14.88 -0.02 9.41
C VAL A 34 -14.67 1.38 9.96
N ARG A 35 -13.40 1.79 10.14
CA ARG A 35 -13.06 3.16 10.54
C ARG A 35 -12.52 3.93 9.35
N GLN A 36 -12.97 5.17 9.20
CA GLN A 36 -12.40 6.12 8.27
C GLN A 36 -11.71 7.22 9.07
N ILE A 37 -10.43 7.44 8.79
CA ILE A 37 -9.58 8.39 9.51
C ILE A 37 -8.98 9.34 8.49
N SER A 38 -8.99 10.64 8.76
CA SER A 38 -8.49 11.65 7.82
C SER A 38 -7.46 12.54 8.48
N TYR A 39 -6.34 12.73 7.79
CA TYR A 39 -5.28 13.68 8.13
C TYR A 39 -5.06 14.67 7.00
N TYR A 40 -4.74 15.91 7.36
CA TYR A 40 -4.46 16.98 6.42
C TYR A 40 -3.00 17.43 6.57
N ILE A 41 -2.19 17.17 5.55
CA ILE A 41 -0.82 17.67 5.45
C ILE A 41 -0.87 18.95 4.62
N SER A 42 -1.06 20.07 5.32
CA SER A 42 -1.20 21.40 4.75
C SER A 42 -0.02 22.29 5.13
N GLY A 43 0.58 22.96 4.14
CA GLY A 43 1.78 23.77 4.35
C GLY A 43 3.06 22.95 4.30
N ASN A 44 4.09 23.34 5.06
CA ASN A 44 5.37 22.64 5.05
C ASN A 44 5.34 21.39 5.94
N ILE A 45 6.07 20.36 5.53
CA ILE A 45 6.37 19.19 6.37
C ILE A 45 7.46 19.60 7.35
N LEU A 46 7.14 19.57 8.64
CA LEU A 46 8.00 20.00 9.74
C LEU A 46 8.66 18.79 10.42
N GLU A 47 9.22 18.98 11.61
CA GLU A 47 9.87 17.96 12.40
C GLU A 47 8.92 16.81 12.79
N SER A 48 9.48 15.60 12.86
CA SER A 48 8.73 14.35 13.02
C SER A 48 7.87 14.29 14.29
N HIS A 49 8.24 15.00 15.36
CA HIS A 49 7.49 14.95 16.62
C HIS A 49 6.05 15.50 16.48
N TYR A 50 5.80 16.40 15.51
CA TYR A 50 4.46 16.90 15.20
C TYR A 50 3.53 15.84 14.57
N TYR A 51 4.09 14.76 14.03
CA TYR A 51 3.36 13.72 13.29
C TYR A 51 3.25 12.39 14.06
N THR A 52 3.61 12.39 15.34
CA THR A 52 3.63 11.17 16.17
C THR A 52 2.29 10.46 16.26
N GLU A 53 1.19 11.20 16.29
CA GLU A 53 -0.16 10.63 16.29
C GLU A 53 -0.46 9.96 14.94
N LEU A 54 -0.15 10.60 13.81
CA LEU A 54 -0.25 10.00 12.48
C LEU A 54 0.59 8.71 12.38
N PHE A 55 1.82 8.71 12.89
CA PHE A 55 2.68 7.52 12.89
C PHE A 55 2.08 6.38 13.70
N TYR A 56 1.55 6.69 14.88
CA TYR A 56 0.91 5.70 15.74
C TYR A 56 -0.35 5.12 15.09
N THR A 57 -1.17 5.98 14.50
CA THR A 57 -2.38 5.56 13.79
C THR A 57 -2.06 4.66 12.60
N LEU A 58 -1.11 5.02 11.74
CA LEU A 58 -0.67 4.16 10.64
C LEU A 58 -0.14 2.80 11.12
N ARG A 59 0.63 2.75 12.22
CA ARG A 59 1.19 1.48 12.74
C ARG A 59 0.19 0.56 13.42
N THR A 60 -0.89 1.12 13.97
CA THR A 60 -1.86 0.36 14.78
C THR A 60 -3.19 0.14 14.07
N ALA A 61 -3.34 0.69 12.86
CA ALA A 61 -4.51 0.47 12.03
C ALA A 61 -4.59 -0.99 11.54
N VAL A 62 -5.81 -1.45 11.32
CA VAL A 62 -6.11 -2.82 10.89
C VAL A 62 -6.62 -2.83 9.45
N GLU A 63 -6.68 -4.02 8.84
CA GLU A 63 -7.06 -4.22 7.43
C GLU A 63 -8.43 -3.63 7.04
N THR A 64 -9.33 -3.44 8.02
CA THR A 64 -10.67 -2.86 7.78
C THR A 64 -10.68 -1.33 7.83
N ASP A 65 -9.59 -0.69 8.24
CA ASP A 65 -9.51 0.76 8.32
C ASP A 65 -9.13 1.38 6.97
N ILE A 66 -9.60 2.61 6.76
CA ILE A 66 -9.24 3.45 5.62
C ILE A 66 -8.67 4.75 6.16
N ILE A 67 -7.46 5.10 5.75
CA ILE A 67 -6.77 6.31 6.17
C ILE A 67 -6.61 7.24 4.97
N TYR A 68 -7.21 8.42 5.04
CA TYR A 68 -7.08 9.46 4.02
C TYR A 68 -5.99 10.44 4.42
N LEU A 69 -4.99 10.61 3.55
CA LEU A 69 -3.97 11.66 3.66
C LEU A 69 -4.24 12.73 2.62
N HIS A 70 -4.81 13.86 3.04
CA HIS A 70 -5.11 15.02 2.21
C HIS A 70 -3.88 15.91 2.09
N LEU A 71 -3.43 16.18 0.87
CA LEU A 71 -2.16 16.83 0.56
C LEU A 71 -2.39 18.20 -0.10
N ASN A 72 -1.93 19.25 0.60
CA ASN A 72 -1.76 20.60 0.08
C ASN A 72 -0.46 21.18 0.63
N THR A 73 0.66 20.70 0.12
CA THR A 73 1.97 20.91 0.72
C THR A 73 3.03 21.28 -0.32
N SER A 74 3.93 22.18 0.07
CA SER A 74 5.17 22.50 -0.66
C SER A 74 6.30 21.51 -0.39
N GLY A 75 6.05 20.45 0.39
CA GLY A 75 7.08 19.55 0.89
C GLY A 75 7.69 20.06 2.19
N GLY A 76 8.94 19.68 2.47
CA GLY A 76 9.63 20.08 3.70
C GLY A 76 10.67 19.06 4.12
N ASP A 77 10.73 18.78 5.42
CA ASP A 77 11.72 17.90 6.02
C ASP A 77 11.74 16.49 5.39
N PHE A 78 12.92 16.09 4.93
CA PHE A 78 13.10 14.83 4.21
C PHE A 78 12.89 13.63 5.13
N ASP A 79 13.49 13.65 6.32
CA ASP A 79 13.46 12.53 7.26
C ASP A 79 12.02 12.28 7.76
N THR A 80 11.29 13.36 8.05
CA THR A 80 9.88 13.28 8.45
C THR A 80 9.01 12.75 7.32
N GLY A 81 9.17 13.27 6.09
CA GLY A 81 8.43 12.75 4.95
C GLY A 81 8.72 11.27 4.66
N LEU A 82 9.98 10.85 4.79
CA LEU A 82 10.37 9.45 4.66
C LEU A 82 9.79 8.60 5.79
N GLN A 83 9.75 9.10 7.01
CA GLN A 83 9.12 8.42 8.14
C GLN A 83 7.61 8.25 7.91
N ILE A 84 6.90 9.25 7.36
CA ILE A 84 5.50 9.12 6.95
C ILE A 84 5.36 7.95 5.97
N ILE A 85 6.14 7.95 4.87
CA ILE A 85 6.09 6.90 3.84
C ILE A 85 6.37 5.50 4.43
N ASN A 86 7.37 5.38 5.30
CA ASN A 86 7.69 4.11 5.93
C ASN A 86 6.56 3.60 6.83
N ASN A 87 5.84 4.49 7.54
CA ASN A 87 4.68 4.11 8.33
C ASN A 87 3.47 3.75 7.44
N MET A 88 3.29 4.43 6.30
CA MET A 88 2.26 4.07 5.31
C MET A 88 2.50 2.64 4.79
N GLN A 89 3.73 2.33 4.36
CA GLN A 89 4.09 1.01 3.84
C GLN A 89 4.04 -0.11 4.89
N ALA A 90 4.13 0.24 6.18
CA ALA A 90 4.03 -0.72 7.29
C ALA A 90 2.60 -0.86 7.82
N SER A 91 1.67 -0.01 7.38
CA SER A 91 0.26 -0.04 7.79
C SER A 91 -0.45 -1.26 7.20
N SER A 92 -1.37 -1.86 7.97
CA SER A 92 -2.30 -2.86 7.44
C SER A 92 -3.56 -2.24 6.85
N ALA A 93 -3.85 -0.98 7.17
CA ALA A 93 -5.00 -0.25 6.62
C ALA A 93 -4.77 0.20 5.18
N ASN A 94 -5.87 0.43 4.45
CA ASN A 94 -5.84 1.02 3.12
C ASN A 94 -5.55 2.53 3.21
N VAL A 95 -4.38 2.96 2.74
CA VAL A 95 -3.97 4.36 2.78
C VAL A 95 -4.28 5.06 1.46
N VAL A 96 -5.26 5.95 1.48
CA VAL A 96 -5.69 6.75 0.33
C VAL A 96 -5.02 8.12 0.40
N THR A 97 -4.29 8.48 -0.65
CA THR A 97 -3.72 9.82 -0.78
C THR A 97 -4.61 10.70 -1.65
N VAL A 98 -4.91 11.90 -1.15
CA VAL A 98 -5.80 12.85 -1.82
C VAL A 98 -5.00 14.10 -2.17
N LEU A 99 -4.82 14.38 -3.45
CA LEU A 99 -4.19 15.60 -3.92
C LEU A 99 -5.25 16.70 -4.02
N GLU A 100 -5.22 17.64 -3.07
CA GLU A 100 -6.22 18.72 -2.92
C GLU A 100 -5.92 19.93 -3.81
N ALA A 101 -4.64 20.29 -3.93
CA ALA A 101 -4.20 21.41 -4.77
C ALA A 101 -2.76 21.21 -5.25
N ARG A 102 -1.84 20.93 -4.32
CA ARG A 102 -0.43 20.73 -4.65
C ARG A 102 0.23 19.75 -3.70
N ALA A 103 1.16 18.97 -4.24
CA ALA A 103 2.10 18.21 -3.45
C ALA A 103 3.46 18.28 -4.14
N TYR A 104 4.37 19.05 -3.55
CA TYR A 104 5.70 19.26 -4.08
C TYR A 104 6.73 18.54 -3.22
N SER A 105 7.87 18.17 -3.82
CA SER A 105 8.99 17.58 -3.09
C SER A 105 8.54 16.35 -2.27
N MET A 106 8.81 16.31 -0.96
CA MET A 106 8.29 15.28 -0.04
C MET A 106 6.79 15.04 -0.11
N GLY A 107 5.98 16.05 -0.41
CA GLY A 107 4.55 15.87 -0.64
C GLY A 107 4.26 14.96 -1.85
N ALA A 108 5.02 15.11 -2.94
CA ALA A 108 4.84 14.31 -4.14
C ALA A 108 5.23 12.84 -3.91
N PHE A 109 6.27 12.59 -3.11
CA PHE A 109 6.66 11.24 -2.71
C PHE A 109 5.63 10.60 -1.78
N ILE A 110 5.09 11.35 -0.81
CA ILE A 110 4.00 10.87 0.07
C ILE A 110 2.76 10.54 -0.75
N PHE A 111 2.39 11.39 -1.72
CA PHE A 111 1.29 11.13 -2.64
C PHE A 111 1.46 9.79 -3.35
N LEU A 112 2.63 9.53 -3.94
CA LEU A 112 2.89 8.27 -4.65
C LEU A 112 3.03 7.04 -3.75
N ALA A 113 3.15 7.22 -2.44
CA ALA A 113 3.26 6.12 -1.49
C ALA A 113 1.89 5.54 -1.05
N GLY A 114 0.78 6.15 -1.45
CA GLY A 114 -0.57 5.65 -1.16
C GLY A 114 -0.89 4.34 -1.88
N ASP A 115 -1.80 3.56 -1.31
CA ASP A 115 -2.39 2.38 -1.95
C ASP A 115 -3.40 2.79 -3.02
N GLU A 116 -4.13 3.87 -2.75
CA GLU A 116 -5.07 4.50 -3.67
C GLU A 116 -4.78 5.99 -3.82
N PHE A 117 -5.12 6.53 -4.99
CA PHE A 117 -4.84 7.91 -5.36
C PHE A 117 -6.13 8.61 -5.77
N ILE A 118 -6.45 9.71 -5.10
CA ILE A 118 -7.48 10.66 -5.50
C ILE A 118 -6.78 11.93 -5.95
N VAL A 119 -7.08 12.36 -7.18
CA VAL A 119 -6.57 13.61 -7.76
C VAL A 119 -7.78 14.51 -7.97
N HIS A 120 -7.77 15.72 -7.41
CA HIS A 120 -8.73 16.75 -7.76
C HIS A 120 -8.31 17.51 -9.04
N ASP A 121 -9.22 18.30 -9.59
CA ASP A 121 -8.93 19.11 -10.76
C ASP A 121 -8.07 20.32 -10.38
N ASN A 122 -7.33 20.87 -11.33
CA ASN A 122 -6.42 22.02 -11.13
C ASN A 122 -5.33 21.77 -10.07
N CYS A 123 -4.92 20.50 -9.92
CA CYS A 123 -3.87 20.10 -9.01
C CYS A 123 -2.49 20.08 -9.68
N GLN A 124 -1.43 20.09 -8.88
CA GLN A 124 -0.05 20.04 -9.37
C GLN A 124 0.86 19.14 -8.53
N LEU A 125 1.74 18.39 -9.19
CA LEU A 125 2.89 17.74 -8.56
C LEU A 125 4.20 18.34 -9.07
N LEU A 126 5.21 18.30 -8.20
CA LEU A 126 6.58 18.68 -8.51
C LEU A 126 7.54 17.67 -7.88
N PHE A 127 8.41 17.10 -8.72
CA PHE A 127 9.58 16.33 -8.30
C PHE A 127 10.85 17.12 -8.63
N HIS A 128 11.73 17.26 -7.64
CA HIS A 128 13.03 17.90 -7.77
C HIS A 128 14.05 17.21 -6.86
N ILE A 129 15.33 17.54 -7.00
CA ILE A 129 16.40 16.99 -6.16
C ILE A 129 16.35 17.52 -4.72
N TYR A 130 16.87 16.74 -3.76
CA TYR A 130 17.01 17.19 -2.38
C TYR A 130 17.87 18.46 -2.28
N SER A 131 17.60 19.26 -1.25
CA SER A 131 18.42 20.43 -0.87
C SER A 131 18.89 20.25 0.57
N GLY A 132 20.13 20.65 0.87
CA GLY A 132 20.71 20.46 2.20
C GLY A 132 21.98 21.31 2.39
N SER A 133 22.32 21.56 3.65
CA SER A 133 23.56 22.24 4.04
C SER A 133 24.45 21.25 4.79
N PHE A 134 25.69 21.06 4.34
CA PHE A 134 26.67 20.18 4.96
C PHE A 134 27.77 20.99 5.65
N ALA A 135 28.10 20.69 6.91
CA ALA A 135 29.11 21.39 7.69
C ALA A 135 30.10 20.38 8.30
N GLY A 136 31.41 20.67 8.26
CA GLY A 136 32.43 19.75 8.77
C GLY A 136 33.74 19.85 8.01
N ARG A 137 34.62 18.85 8.16
CA ARG A 137 35.87 18.80 7.37
C ARG A 137 35.55 18.40 5.93
N GLY A 138 36.29 18.93 4.95
CA GLY A 138 35.98 18.73 3.53
C GLY A 138 35.84 17.26 3.09
N ASN A 139 36.66 16.35 3.64
CA ASN A 139 36.55 14.92 3.34
C ASN A 139 35.27 14.29 3.93
N GLU A 140 34.83 14.73 5.10
CA GLU A 140 33.59 14.27 5.75
C GLU A 140 32.39 14.74 4.93
N GLN A 141 32.40 16.01 4.50
CA GLN A 141 31.37 16.58 3.64
C GLN A 141 31.25 15.83 2.31
N GLN A 142 32.37 15.50 1.65
CA GLN A 142 32.33 14.74 0.39
C GLN A 142 31.75 13.34 0.58
N ALA A 143 32.14 12.63 1.65
CA ALA A 143 31.61 11.32 1.95
C ALA A 143 30.10 11.37 2.26
N GLU A 144 29.67 12.38 3.01
CA GLU A 144 28.26 12.60 3.36
C GLU A 144 27.40 12.90 2.12
N VAL A 145 27.86 13.80 1.25
CA VAL A 145 27.18 14.12 -0.01
C VAL A 145 27.01 12.88 -0.89
N LEU A 146 28.06 12.05 -1.01
CA LEU A 146 27.98 10.81 -1.78
C LEU A 146 27.00 9.81 -1.16
N ALA A 147 27.00 9.67 0.16
CA ALA A 147 26.10 8.77 0.87
C ALA A 147 24.63 9.20 0.69
N VAL A 148 24.33 10.48 0.90
CA VAL A 148 22.98 11.06 0.73
C VAL A 148 22.52 10.95 -0.72
N SER A 149 23.39 11.25 -1.69
CA SER A 149 23.04 11.15 -3.12
C SER A 149 22.64 9.73 -3.51
N ASN A 150 23.45 8.74 -3.14
CA ASN A 150 23.17 7.33 -3.45
C ASN A 150 21.91 6.83 -2.76
N TRP A 151 21.64 7.31 -1.55
CA TRP A 151 20.43 6.96 -0.82
C TRP A 151 19.18 7.58 -1.45
N PHE A 152 19.24 8.87 -1.80
CA PHE A 152 18.15 9.58 -2.44
C PHE A 152 17.83 9.00 -3.83
N GLU A 153 18.83 8.65 -4.64
CA GLU A 153 18.62 7.98 -5.93
C GLU A 153 17.82 6.67 -5.76
N LYS A 154 18.20 5.83 -4.79
CA LYS A 154 17.49 4.58 -4.50
C LYS A 154 16.07 4.84 -4.03
N PHE A 155 15.88 5.81 -3.14
CA PHE A 155 14.57 6.21 -2.63
C PHE A 155 13.66 6.71 -3.77
N MET A 156 14.11 7.68 -4.55
CA MET A 156 13.36 8.23 -5.68
C MET A 156 13.03 7.14 -6.71
N THR A 157 13.98 6.28 -7.04
CA THR A 157 13.74 5.17 -7.97
C THR A 157 12.66 4.22 -7.46
N ARG A 158 12.74 3.82 -6.19
CA ARG A 158 11.78 2.90 -5.58
C ARG A 158 10.38 3.50 -5.43
N THR A 159 10.29 4.78 -5.07
CA THR A 159 9.01 5.43 -4.77
C THR A 159 8.33 5.96 -6.03
N CYS A 160 9.09 6.47 -7.00
CA CYS A 160 8.52 7.12 -8.17
C CYS A 160 8.38 6.21 -9.39
N GLN A 161 9.07 5.06 -9.49
CA GLN A 161 8.83 4.15 -10.61
C GLN A 161 7.58 3.29 -10.36
N PRO A 162 6.73 3.07 -11.38
CA PRO A 162 6.87 3.47 -12.80
C PRO A 162 6.17 4.80 -13.17
N PHE A 163 5.79 5.63 -12.20
CA PHE A 163 5.14 6.92 -12.43
C PHE A 163 6.03 7.94 -13.14
N LEU A 164 7.26 8.10 -12.66
CA LEU A 164 8.35 8.68 -13.42
C LEU A 164 9.10 7.58 -14.18
N THR A 165 9.55 7.91 -15.38
CA THR A 165 10.44 7.07 -16.15
C THR A 165 11.86 7.12 -15.58
N ALA A 166 12.68 6.12 -15.89
CA ALA A 166 14.09 6.12 -15.50
C ALA A 166 14.86 7.34 -16.06
N ALA A 167 14.47 7.84 -17.24
CA ALA A 167 15.05 9.04 -17.83
C ALA A 167 14.69 10.29 -17.01
N GLU A 168 13.42 10.47 -16.67
CA GLU A 168 12.97 11.59 -15.83
C GLU A 168 13.63 11.57 -14.46
N ILE A 169 13.74 10.40 -13.83
CA ILE A 169 14.45 10.26 -12.54
C ILE A 169 15.91 10.68 -12.69
N LYS A 170 16.60 10.22 -13.74
CA LYS A 170 17.99 10.59 -14.00
C LYS A 170 18.16 12.09 -14.22
N ASP A 171 17.21 12.73 -14.88
CA ASP A 171 17.23 14.16 -15.11
C ASP A 171 16.95 14.94 -13.82
N VAL A 172 16.03 14.48 -12.98
CA VAL A 172 15.82 15.07 -11.65
C VAL A 172 17.06 14.97 -10.77
N LEU A 173 17.73 13.82 -10.77
CA LEU A 173 18.99 13.63 -10.03
C LEU A 173 20.15 14.49 -10.53
N LYS A 174 20.03 15.10 -11.73
CA LYS A 174 20.96 16.10 -12.25
C LYS A 174 20.54 17.55 -11.96
N GLY A 175 19.42 17.74 -11.26
CA GLY A 175 18.90 19.04 -10.87
C GLY A 175 17.80 19.60 -11.77
N SER A 176 17.23 18.81 -12.68
CA SER A 176 16.02 19.21 -13.39
C SER A 176 14.78 19.04 -12.52
N ASP A 177 13.74 19.83 -12.81
CA ASP A 177 12.45 19.69 -12.17
C ASP A 177 11.45 19.02 -13.12
N VAL A 178 10.59 18.16 -12.56
CA VAL A 178 9.45 17.58 -13.28
C VAL A 178 8.17 18.11 -12.67
N TRP A 179 7.49 18.96 -13.44
CA TRP A 179 6.19 19.55 -13.13
C TRP A 179 5.10 18.82 -13.89
N MET A 180 3.92 18.66 -13.27
CA MET A 180 2.77 18.06 -13.94
C MET A 180 1.47 18.56 -13.33
N ASP A 181 0.46 18.72 -14.20
CA ASP A 181 -0.91 19.08 -13.84
C ASP A 181 -1.78 17.85 -13.57
N SER A 182 -3.01 18.08 -13.10
CA SER A 182 -3.98 17.02 -12.80
C SER A 182 -4.22 16.06 -13.96
N ASP A 183 -4.24 16.56 -15.20
CA ASP A 183 -4.54 15.73 -16.38
C ASP A 183 -3.39 14.79 -16.70
N GLU A 184 -2.15 15.28 -16.64
CA GLU A 184 -0.97 14.45 -16.78
C GLU A 184 -0.84 13.42 -15.65
N ILE A 185 -1.08 13.82 -14.40
CA ILE A 185 -1.04 12.92 -13.25
C ILE A 185 -2.04 11.77 -13.45
N ARG A 186 -3.30 12.08 -13.76
CA ARG A 186 -4.35 11.06 -14.03
C ARG A 186 -3.94 10.12 -15.16
N ARG A 187 -3.46 10.65 -16.29
CA ARG A 187 -2.99 9.83 -17.42
C ARG A 187 -1.88 8.87 -17.03
N ARG A 188 -0.90 9.33 -16.24
CA ARG A 188 0.21 8.49 -15.75
C ARG A 188 -0.29 7.39 -14.81
N LEU A 189 -1.15 7.72 -13.84
CA LEU A 189 -1.74 6.75 -12.91
C LEU A 189 -2.57 5.69 -13.65
N GLU A 190 -3.40 6.10 -14.61
CA GLU A 190 -4.20 5.18 -15.42
C GLU A 190 -3.33 4.22 -16.21
N ARG A 191 -2.22 4.70 -16.80
CA ARG A 191 -1.27 3.86 -17.53
C ARG A 191 -0.71 2.76 -16.64
N ILE A 192 -0.35 3.09 -15.39
CA ILE A 192 0.17 2.13 -14.40
C ILE A 192 -0.91 1.12 -14.05
N ARG A 193 -2.10 1.58 -13.70
CA ARG A 193 -3.24 0.72 -13.36
C ARG A 193 -3.53 -0.28 -14.47
N ARG A 194 -3.61 0.19 -15.73
CA ARG A 194 -3.82 -0.68 -16.90
C ARG A 194 -2.69 -1.71 -17.07
N ALA A 195 -1.44 -1.33 -16.82
CA ALA A 195 -0.30 -2.26 -16.91
C ALA A 195 -0.37 -3.35 -15.82
N GLN A 196 -0.68 -2.96 -14.58
CA GLN A 196 -0.86 -3.88 -13.45
C GLN A 196 -2.01 -4.86 -13.70
N THR A 197 -3.18 -4.37 -14.15
CA THR A 197 -4.32 -5.24 -14.49
C THR A 197 -3.96 -6.26 -15.58
N LYS A 198 -3.23 -5.85 -16.62
CA LYS A 198 -2.76 -6.77 -17.67
C LYS A 198 -1.81 -7.84 -17.13
N LEU A 199 -0.90 -7.48 -16.22
CA LEU A 199 0.03 -8.43 -15.60
C LEU A 199 -0.70 -9.45 -14.72
N MET A 200 -1.64 -8.99 -13.90
CA MET A 200 -2.47 -9.86 -13.05
C MET A 200 -3.28 -10.86 -13.88
N ASN A 201 -3.92 -10.41 -14.96
CA ASN A 201 -4.69 -11.29 -15.84
C ASN A 201 -3.82 -12.37 -16.50
N LYS A 202 -2.62 -12.01 -16.97
CA LYS A 202 -1.65 -12.97 -17.54
C LYS A 202 -1.14 -13.98 -16.51
N ALA A 203 -0.90 -13.54 -15.27
CA ALA A 203 -0.47 -14.42 -14.18
C ALA A 203 -1.57 -15.41 -13.81
N GLY A 204 -2.83 -14.96 -13.74
CA GLY A 204 -3.99 -15.81 -13.51
C GLY A 204 -4.16 -16.89 -14.59
N GLN A 205 -4.02 -16.52 -15.87
CA GLN A 205 -4.09 -17.47 -16.99
C GLN A 205 -3.02 -18.57 -16.89
N LYS A 206 -1.75 -18.20 -16.63
CA LYS A 206 -0.66 -19.17 -16.45
C LYS A 206 -0.85 -20.10 -15.24
N ALA A 207 -1.51 -19.65 -14.19
CA ALA A 207 -1.78 -20.45 -13.00
C ALA A 207 -2.90 -21.49 -13.24
N ILE A 208 -3.84 -21.19 -14.13
CA ILE A 208 -4.89 -22.12 -14.57
C ILE A 208 -4.28 -23.19 -15.48
N GLU A 209 -3.49 -22.79 -16.49
CA GLU A 209 -2.82 -23.72 -17.41
C GLU A 209 -1.93 -24.74 -16.67
N LYS A 210 -1.19 -24.31 -15.62
CA LYS A 210 -0.37 -25.22 -14.80
C LYS A 210 -1.17 -26.17 -13.89
N LYS A 211 -2.43 -25.87 -13.58
CA LYS A 211 -3.30 -26.76 -12.81
C LYS A 211 -3.97 -27.82 -13.68
N ASP A 212 -4.18 -27.53 -14.96
CA ASP A 212 -4.76 -28.48 -15.91
C ASP A 212 -3.72 -29.49 -16.45
N GLU A 213 -2.42 -29.23 -16.26
CA GLU A 213 -1.30 -30.11 -16.63
C GLU A 213 -0.80 -31.03 -15.49
N ALA A 214 -1.32 -30.91 -14.27
CA ALA A 214 -0.91 -31.65 -13.08
C ALA A 214 -1.99 -32.64 -12.60
#